data_AF-A0A848Z9C2-F1
#
_entry.id   AF-A0A848Z9C2-F1
#
_cell.length_a   1.000
_cell.length_b   1.000
_cell.length_c   1.000
_cell.angle_alpha   90.00
_cell.angle_beta   90.00
_cell.angle_gamma   90.00
#
_symmetry.space_group_name_H-M   'P 1'
#
loop_
_entity.id
_entity.type
_entity.pdbx_description
1 polymer ?
#
loop_
_entity_poly.entity_id
_entity_poly.type
_entity_poly.pdbx_seq_one_letter_code
_entity_poly.pdbx_strand_id
1 'polypeptide(L)'
;MTPGRVRRRRAWPWRLVMFFWKYAVGVLLCLTPVTAILVVGWSYRLMQRSTLRRWHRLSGFGADKAGFHDFALGDGRTVEHVAWPNWLLGAPDAEWRGTAAPGRATRVLRRIAGSLWANLRTGFQASVNTALLVLPCGALWLLSWWGGWQNSFHKGYEQAWVGPLVGVLGIALFVLVMTYVPLAQARQASAGTWRAFWDFPLIRRLMRRRRLAALGLALVYVAAAAHGRGAW
;
A
#
# COMPACT_ATOMS: atom_id res chain seq x y z
N MET A 1 6.68 15.96 43.13
CA MET A 1 5.36 15.80 42.48
C MET A 1 5.51 14.93 41.22
N THR A 2 5.14 13.66 41.32
CA THR A 2 5.16 12.69 40.21
C THR A 2 3.86 12.77 39.41
N PRO A 3 3.87 13.06 38.10
CA PRO A 3 2.65 13.10 37.32
C PRO A 3 2.06 11.69 37.21
N GLY A 4 0.79 11.58 37.61
CA GLY A 4 0.04 10.33 37.64
C GLY A 4 0.01 9.65 36.28
N ARG A 5 0.38 8.37 36.25
CA ARG A 5 0.21 7.49 35.08
C ARG A 5 -1.29 7.28 34.86
N VAL A 6 -1.90 8.12 34.01
CA VAL A 6 -3.25 7.87 33.50
C VAL A 6 -3.23 6.55 32.74
N ARG A 7 -3.81 5.52 33.38
CA ARG A 7 -3.95 4.16 32.87
C ARG A 7 -4.84 4.20 31.60
N ARG A 8 -4.23 4.37 30.42
CA ARG A 8 -4.87 4.20 29.11
C ARG A 8 -5.22 2.71 28.88
N ARG A 9 -6.21 2.16 29.59
CA ARG A 9 -6.59 0.73 29.47
C ARG A 9 -7.94 0.46 28.78
N ARG A 10 -8.60 1.45 28.18
CA ARG A 10 -10.00 1.27 27.68
C ARG A 10 -10.26 1.62 26.21
N ALA A 11 -9.27 1.53 25.33
CA ALA A 11 -9.43 1.86 23.90
C ALA A 11 -9.14 0.70 22.92
N TRP A 12 -8.81 -0.49 23.41
CA TRP A 12 -8.45 -1.63 22.56
C TRP A 12 -9.65 -2.23 21.79
N PRO A 13 -10.81 -2.54 22.40
CA PRO A 13 -11.92 -3.14 21.66
C PRO A 13 -12.48 -2.20 20.60
N TRP A 14 -12.57 -0.90 20.90
CA TRP A 14 -13.03 0.08 19.92
C TRP A 14 -12.12 0.19 18.69
N ARG A 15 -10.80 0.05 18.86
CA ARG A 15 -9.86 0.07 17.72
C ARG A 15 -10.03 -1.16 16.83
N LEU A 16 -10.33 -2.32 17.40
CA LEU A 16 -10.61 -3.54 16.62
C LEU A 16 -11.92 -3.39 15.85
N VAL A 17 -12.99 -2.91 16.49
CA VAL A 17 -14.27 -2.63 15.81
C VAL A 17 -14.07 -1.66 14.65
N MET A 18 -13.38 -0.54 14.88
CA MET A 18 -13.08 0.44 13.83
C MET A 18 -12.19 -0.13 12.72
N PHE A 19 -11.30 -1.08 13.03
CA PHE A 19 -10.49 -1.77 12.03
C PHE A 19 -11.37 -2.66 11.14
N PHE A 20 -12.18 -3.54 11.71
CA PHE A 20 -13.06 -4.42 10.95
C PHE A 20 -14.11 -3.65 10.15
N TRP A 21 -14.68 -2.58 10.71
CA TRP A 21 -15.58 -1.70 9.99
C TRP A 21 -14.90 -1.08 8.76
N LYS A 22 -13.70 -0.50 8.94
CA LYS A 22 -12.95 0.07 7.81
C LYS A 22 -12.53 -1.00 6.81
N TYR A 23 -12.22 -2.22 7.26
CA TYR A 23 -11.91 -3.34 6.38
C TYR A 23 -13.11 -3.74 5.53
N ALA A 24 -14.29 -3.91 6.13
CA ALA A 24 -15.53 -4.23 5.41
C ALA A 24 -15.88 -3.15 4.38
N VAL A 25 -15.80 -1.87 4.77
CA VAL A 25 -15.97 -0.74 3.84
C VAL A 25 -14.92 -0.79 2.73
N GLY A 26 -13.67 -1.11 3.05
CA GLY A 26 -12.59 -1.28 2.07
C GLY A 26 -12.89 -2.38 1.05
N VAL A 27 -13.44 -3.53 1.48
CA VAL A 27 -13.84 -4.63 0.59
C VAL A 27 -14.95 -4.18 -0.37
N LEU A 28 -15.98 -3.49 0.14
CA LEU A 28 -17.05 -2.94 -0.70
C LEU A 28 -16.54 -1.89 -1.69
N LEU A 29 -15.58 -1.07 -1.26
CA LEU A 29 -14.88 -0.11 -2.12
C LEU A 29 -13.87 -0.77 -3.08
N CYS A 30 -13.67 -2.09 -3.06
CA CYS A 30 -12.85 -2.75 -4.07
C CYS A 30 -13.68 -3.23 -5.27
N LEU A 31 -15.01 -3.02 -5.27
CA LEU A 31 -15.89 -3.44 -6.36
C LEU A 31 -15.70 -2.65 -7.66
N THR A 32 -15.15 -1.43 -7.59
CA THR A 32 -14.83 -0.65 -8.80
C THR A 32 -13.35 -0.28 -8.84
N PRO A 33 -12.71 -0.21 -10.02
CA PRO A 33 -11.29 0.11 -10.13
C PRO A 33 -10.91 1.44 -9.47
N VAL A 34 -11.76 2.47 -9.61
CA VAL A 34 -11.52 3.80 -9.03
C VAL A 34 -11.55 3.75 -7.50
N THR A 35 -12.51 3.02 -6.93
CA THR A 35 -12.61 2.89 -5.47
C THR A 35 -11.53 1.96 -4.91
N ALA A 36 -11.08 0.96 -5.68
CA ALA A 36 -9.92 0.14 -5.31
C ALA A 36 -8.63 0.98 -5.23
N ILE A 37 -8.42 1.93 -6.16
CA ILE A 37 -7.29 2.87 -6.10
C ILE A 37 -7.33 3.70 -4.81
N LEU A 38 -8.51 4.18 -4.39
CA LEU A 38 -8.67 4.86 -3.10
C LEU A 38 -8.25 3.99 -1.92
N VAL A 39 -8.65 2.71 -1.92
CA VAL A 39 -8.29 1.71 -0.89
C VAL A 39 -6.79 1.47 -0.85
N VAL A 40 -6.12 1.35 -2.00
CA VAL A 40 -4.66 1.24 -2.08
C VAL A 40 -3.99 2.48 -1.48
N GLY A 41 -4.48 3.68 -1.81
CA GLY A 41 -3.94 4.92 -1.23
C GLY A 41 -4.06 4.97 0.29
N TRP A 42 -5.23 4.59 0.81
CA TRP A 42 -5.48 4.52 2.24
C TRP A 42 -4.57 3.51 2.94
N SER A 43 -4.38 2.32 2.36
CA SER A 43 -3.52 1.27 2.94
C SER A 43 -2.05 1.70 2.97
N TYR A 44 -1.57 2.39 1.93
CA TYR A 44 -0.22 2.96 1.90
C TYR A 44 0.00 3.99 3.01
N ARG A 45 -0.94 4.90 3.23
CA ARG A 45 -0.86 5.88 4.34
C ARG A 45 -0.91 5.20 5.70
N LEU A 46 -1.70 4.13 5.85
CA LEU A 46 -1.73 3.31 7.06
C LEU A 46 -0.37 2.62 7.32
N MET A 47 0.27 2.09 6.28
CA MET A 47 1.61 1.51 6.35
C MET A 47 2.66 2.56 6.69
N GLN A 48 2.58 3.75 6.11
CA GLN A 48 3.49 4.87 6.40
C GLN A 48 3.43 5.25 7.88
N ARG A 49 2.23 5.46 8.42
CA ARG A 49 2.04 5.73 9.87
C ARG A 49 2.59 4.60 10.75
N SER A 50 2.35 3.36 10.37
CA SER A 50 2.83 2.18 11.12
C SER A 50 4.36 2.11 11.14
N THR A 51 4.98 2.48 10.02
CA THR A 51 6.44 2.57 9.87
C THR A 51 7.00 3.69 10.74
N LEU A 52 6.42 4.89 10.68
CA LEU A 52 6.83 6.04 11.51
C LEU A 52 6.72 5.72 13.01
N ARG A 53 5.64 5.05 13.44
CA ARG A 53 5.48 4.59 14.83
C ARG A 53 6.49 3.53 15.24
N ARG A 54 6.94 2.69 14.30
CA ARG A 54 7.97 1.69 14.58
C ARG A 54 9.33 2.35 14.65
N TRP A 55 9.63 3.29 13.74
CA TRP A 55 10.85 4.08 13.79
C TRP A 55 10.95 4.87 15.08
N HIS A 56 9.94 5.65 15.48
CA HIS A 56 9.93 6.39 16.76
C HIS A 56 10.25 5.50 17.98
N ARG A 57 9.73 4.27 18.00
CA ARG A 57 10.02 3.30 19.06
C ARG A 57 11.45 2.75 19.04
N LEU A 58 12.08 2.72 17.87
CA LEU A 58 13.42 2.14 17.68
C LEU A 58 14.53 3.20 17.71
N SER A 59 14.25 4.45 17.36
CA SER A 59 15.23 5.52 17.16
C SER A 59 15.67 6.21 18.45
N GLY A 60 15.40 5.64 19.63
CA GLY A 60 15.80 6.22 20.92
C GLY A 60 15.01 7.48 21.33
N PHE A 61 14.29 8.15 20.42
CA PHE A 61 13.40 9.29 20.73
C PHE A 61 12.28 8.93 21.73
N GLY A 62 11.93 7.65 21.87
CA GLY A 62 11.03 7.17 22.92
C GLY A 62 11.61 7.28 24.34
N ALA A 63 12.92 7.43 24.49
CA ALA A 63 13.58 7.62 25.78
C ALA A 63 13.36 9.03 26.35
N ASP A 64 13.13 10.03 25.49
CA ASP A 64 13.03 11.44 25.86
C ASP A 64 11.63 11.88 26.34
N LYS A 65 10.76 10.93 26.71
CA LYS A 65 9.35 11.14 27.14
C LYS A 65 8.44 11.85 26.11
N ALA A 66 8.97 12.39 25.02
CA ALA A 66 8.19 12.95 23.92
C ALA A 66 7.34 11.85 23.26
N GLY A 67 6.02 12.05 23.24
CA GLY A 67 5.11 11.07 22.66
C GLY A 67 5.27 10.99 21.14
N PHE A 68 4.75 9.93 20.52
CA PHE A 68 4.66 9.84 19.04
C PHE A 68 3.97 11.07 18.42
N HIS A 69 3.05 11.69 19.16
CA HIS A 69 2.36 12.90 18.76
C HIS A 69 3.34 14.07 18.56
N ASP A 70 4.23 14.29 19.52
CA ASP A 70 5.20 15.40 19.48
C ASP A 70 6.26 15.15 18.41
N PHE A 71 6.71 13.89 18.28
CA PHE A 71 7.57 13.47 17.17
C PHE A 71 6.94 13.77 15.81
N ALA A 72 5.67 13.40 15.61
CA ALA A 72 4.99 13.58 14.34
C ALA A 72 4.65 15.06 14.03
N LEU A 73 4.53 15.91 15.05
CA LEU A 73 4.38 17.35 14.88
C LEU A 73 5.70 18.08 14.59
N GLY A 74 6.84 17.48 14.93
CA GLY A 74 8.16 18.08 14.73
C GLY A 74 8.60 18.22 13.27
N ASP A 75 7.96 17.51 12.34
CA ASP A 75 8.20 17.62 10.89
C ASP A 75 6.88 17.76 10.13
N GLY A 76 6.79 18.79 9.28
CA GLY A 76 5.63 19.06 8.41
C GLY A 76 5.22 17.86 7.54
N ARG A 77 6.16 16.99 7.18
CA ARG A 77 5.87 15.76 6.41
C ARG A 77 5.22 14.66 7.23
N THR A 78 5.34 14.70 8.55
CA THR A 78 4.80 13.67 9.46
C THR A 78 3.50 14.09 10.14
N VAL A 79 3.11 15.38 10.06
CA VAL A 79 1.91 15.93 10.70
C VAL A 79 0.64 15.16 10.31
N GLU A 80 0.51 14.78 9.04
CA GLU A 80 -0.65 14.02 8.56
C GLU A 80 -0.83 12.66 9.27
N HIS A 81 0.26 12.09 9.77
CA HIS A 81 0.28 10.76 10.40
C HIS A 81 0.04 10.80 11.91
N VAL A 82 -0.13 12.00 12.49
CA VAL A 82 -0.56 12.20 13.89
C VAL A 82 -1.89 11.50 14.11
N ALA A 83 -2.86 11.72 13.23
CA ALA A 83 -4.16 11.05 13.24
C ALA A 83 -4.10 9.69 12.54
N TRP A 84 -5.10 8.84 12.77
CA TRP A 84 -5.23 7.62 11.96
C TRP A 84 -5.78 8.00 10.59
N PRO A 85 -5.25 7.45 9.48
CA PRO A 85 -5.75 7.81 8.17
C PRO A 85 -7.23 7.42 8.07
N ASN A 86 -8.04 8.38 7.69
CA ASN A 86 -9.45 8.18 7.42
C ASN A 86 -9.68 8.12 5.92
N TRP A 87 -10.77 7.45 5.54
CA TRP A 87 -11.24 7.37 4.17
C TRP A 87 -11.54 8.77 3.62
N LEU A 88 -12.24 9.59 4.42
CA LEU A 88 -12.77 10.89 4.00
C LEU A 88 -12.18 12.05 4.81
N LEU A 89 -12.12 11.98 6.14
CA LEU A 89 -11.75 13.15 6.96
C LEU A 89 -10.24 13.26 7.18
N GLY A 90 -9.61 14.25 6.54
CA GLY A 90 -8.20 14.60 6.77
C GLY A 90 -7.88 14.98 8.22
N ALA A 91 -6.58 14.94 8.57
CA ALA A 91 -6.11 15.45 9.86
C ALA A 91 -6.43 16.95 9.99
N PRO A 92 -6.70 17.46 11.20
CA PRO A 92 -6.87 18.90 11.38
C PRO A 92 -5.55 19.62 11.07
N ASP A 93 -5.61 20.61 10.18
CA ASP A 93 -4.44 21.40 9.76
C ASP A 93 -3.84 22.12 10.97
N ALA A 94 -2.54 21.91 11.22
CA ALA A 94 -1.79 22.60 12.28
C ALA A 94 -1.50 24.07 11.92
N GLU A 95 -1.59 24.42 10.63
CA GLU A 95 -1.08 25.65 10.03
C GLU A 95 -2.03 26.85 10.11
N TRP A 96 -3.30 26.66 10.50
CA TRP A 96 -4.35 27.67 10.31
C TRP A 96 -4.57 28.65 11.49
N ARG A 97 -3.59 28.85 12.38
CA ARG A 97 -3.74 29.79 13.50
C ARG A 97 -3.69 31.28 13.08
N GLY A 98 -3.47 31.62 11.81
CA GLY A 98 -3.15 33.00 11.39
C GLY A 98 -4.01 33.66 10.32
N THR A 99 -4.97 32.97 9.69
CA THR A 99 -5.76 33.54 8.56
C THR A 99 -7.25 33.51 8.86
N ALA A 100 -7.98 34.53 8.37
CA ALA A 100 -9.44 34.67 8.52
C ALA A 100 -10.14 33.33 8.20
N ALA A 101 -10.72 32.72 9.25
CA ALA A 101 -11.12 31.34 9.18
C ALA A 101 -12.30 31.17 8.21
N PRO A 102 -12.20 30.31 7.18
CA PRO A 102 -13.35 29.99 6.34
C PRO A 102 -14.47 29.35 7.17
N GLY A 103 -15.71 29.49 6.70
CA GLY A 103 -16.90 28.90 7.33
C GLY A 103 -16.72 27.41 7.68
N ARG A 104 -17.46 26.92 8.69
CA ARG A 104 -17.32 25.52 9.17
C ARG A 104 -17.51 24.50 8.03
N ALA A 105 -18.42 24.76 7.09
CA ALA A 105 -18.69 23.89 5.95
C ALA A 105 -17.52 23.81 4.95
N THR A 106 -16.94 24.94 4.57
CA THR A 106 -15.81 24.98 3.61
C THR A 106 -14.55 24.34 4.20
N ARG A 107 -14.34 24.44 5.53
CA ARG A 107 -13.27 23.70 6.24
C ARG A 107 -13.45 22.18 6.16
N VAL A 108 -14.67 21.70 6.40
CA VAL A 108 -14.96 20.25 6.32
C VAL A 108 -14.79 19.76 4.89
N LEU A 109 -15.30 20.49 3.89
CA LEU A 109 -15.19 20.12 2.48
C LEU A 109 -13.73 20.07 2.02
N ARG A 110 -12.92 21.07 2.38
CA ARG A 110 -11.47 21.07 2.07
C ARG A 110 -10.74 19.88 2.69
N ARG A 111 -11.07 19.50 3.93
CA ARG A 111 -10.48 18.32 4.59
C ARG A 111 -10.88 17.02 3.91
N ILE A 112 -12.12 16.94 3.44
CA ILE A 112 -12.60 15.78 2.68
C ILE A 112 -11.88 15.68 1.35
N ALA A 113 -11.88 16.76 0.58
CA ALA A 113 -11.21 16.83 -0.72
C ALA A 113 -9.71 16.54 -0.60
N GLY A 114 -9.03 17.13 0.39
CA GLY A 114 -7.60 16.92 0.64
C GLY A 114 -7.26 15.46 0.97
N SER A 115 -8.03 14.82 1.85
CA SER A 115 -7.78 13.41 2.19
C SER A 115 -8.11 12.46 1.04
N LEU A 116 -9.21 12.70 0.32
CA LEU A 116 -9.57 11.94 -0.87
C LEU A 116 -8.49 12.05 -1.94
N TRP A 117 -8.01 13.27 -2.21
CA TRP A 117 -6.95 13.52 -3.18
C TRP A 117 -5.64 12.84 -2.77
N ALA A 118 -5.25 12.91 -1.50
CA ALA A 118 -4.07 12.23 -0.99
C ALA A 118 -4.16 10.71 -1.17
N ASN A 119 -5.33 10.12 -0.91
CA ASN A 119 -5.58 8.69 -1.13
C ASN A 119 -5.53 8.36 -2.64
N LEU A 120 -6.24 9.10 -3.49
CA LEU A 120 -6.24 8.88 -4.94
C LEU A 120 -4.84 8.97 -5.53
N ARG A 121 -4.11 10.04 -5.22
CA ARG A 121 -2.75 10.26 -5.75
C ARG A 121 -1.81 9.13 -5.34
N THR A 122 -1.82 8.75 -4.07
CA THR A 122 -0.94 7.68 -3.55
C THR A 122 -1.32 6.33 -4.14
N GLY A 123 -2.61 6.02 -4.20
CA GLY A 123 -3.13 4.78 -4.75
C GLY A 123 -2.85 4.65 -6.24
N PHE A 124 -3.02 5.75 -6.99
CA PHE A 124 -2.74 5.78 -8.43
C PHE A 124 -1.27 5.53 -8.70
N GLN A 125 -0.37 6.21 -7.97
CA GLN A 125 1.07 5.99 -8.08
C GLN A 125 1.46 4.54 -7.77
N ALA A 126 0.91 3.95 -6.70
CA ALA A 126 1.16 2.56 -6.34
C ALA A 126 0.66 1.57 -7.40
N SER A 127 -0.54 1.83 -7.94
CA SER A 127 -1.18 0.99 -8.96
C SER A 127 -0.41 1.04 -10.26
N VAL A 128 -0.03 2.24 -10.73
CA VAL A 128 0.77 2.43 -11.95
C VAL A 128 2.14 1.78 -11.82
N ASN A 129 2.86 2.00 -10.72
CA ASN A 129 4.16 1.36 -10.50
C ASN A 129 4.08 -0.18 -10.54
N THR A 130 3.07 -0.74 -9.87
CA THR A 130 2.85 -2.19 -9.85
C THR A 130 2.45 -2.70 -11.23
N ALA A 131 1.55 -2.01 -11.92
CA ALA A 131 1.11 -2.35 -13.27
C ALA A 131 2.29 -2.32 -14.25
N LEU A 132 3.10 -1.27 -14.26
CA LEU A 132 4.27 -1.15 -15.15
C LEU A 132 5.24 -2.31 -14.98
N LEU A 133 5.42 -2.82 -13.76
CA LEU A 133 6.31 -3.94 -13.52
C LEU A 133 5.71 -5.30 -13.91
N VAL A 134 4.39 -5.46 -13.79
CA VAL A 134 3.69 -6.72 -14.08
C VAL A 134 3.24 -6.81 -15.54
N LEU A 135 3.03 -5.68 -16.21
CA LEU A 135 2.50 -5.60 -17.58
C LEU A 135 3.32 -6.39 -18.60
N PRO A 136 4.66 -6.41 -18.59
CA PRO A 136 5.44 -7.27 -19.48
C PRO A 136 5.11 -8.76 -19.33
N CYS A 137 4.82 -9.22 -18.10
CA CYS A 137 4.43 -10.61 -17.84
C CYS A 137 3.04 -10.90 -18.43
N GLY A 138 2.09 -9.98 -18.22
CA GLY A 138 0.75 -10.08 -18.79
C GLY A 138 0.75 -10.06 -20.32
N ALA A 139 1.62 -9.26 -20.93
CA ALA A 139 1.80 -9.22 -22.37
C ALA A 139 2.31 -10.56 -22.92
N LEU A 140 3.28 -11.20 -22.24
CA LEU A 140 3.74 -12.54 -22.62
C LEU A 140 2.60 -13.57 -22.49
N TRP A 141 1.78 -13.53 -21.44
CA TRP A 141 0.62 -14.41 -21.34
C TRP A 141 -0.42 -14.16 -22.43
N LEU A 142 -0.67 -12.91 -22.80
CA LEU A 142 -1.57 -12.58 -23.91
C LEU A 142 -1.05 -13.14 -25.24
N LEU A 143 0.26 -13.01 -25.51
CA LEU A 143 0.91 -13.59 -26.69
C LEU A 143 0.88 -15.12 -26.67
N SER A 144 1.07 -15.73 -25.49
CA SER A 144 0.96 -17.16 -25.29
C SER A 144 -0.43 -17.68 -25.60
N TRP A 145 -1.47 -17.00 -25.08
CA TRP A 145 -2.86 -17.29 -25.36
C TRP A 145 -3.18 -17.13 -26.85
N TRP A 146 -2.73 -16.04 -27.47
CA TRP A 146 -2.90 -15.80 -28.90
C TRP A 146 -2.24 -16.89 -29.75
N GLY A 147 -1.01 -17.31 -29.41
CA GLY A 147 -0.32 -18.41 -30.09
C GLY A 147 -1.06 -19.75 -29.95
N GLY A 148 -1.62 -20.03 -28.76
CA GLY A 148 -2.48 -21.21 -28.56
C GLY A 148 -3.75 -21.17 -29.40
N TRP A 149 -4.40 -20.01 -29.47
CA TRP A 149 -5.57 -19.78 -30.34
C TRP A 149 -5.21 -20.03 -31.81
N GLN A 150 -4.10 -19.46 -32.30
CA GLN A 150 -3.65 -19.65 -33.69
C GLN A 150 -3.35 -21.12 -34.01
N ASN A 151 -2.68 -21.84 -33.12
CA ASN A 151 -2.38 -23.26 -33.31
C ASN A 151 -3.66 -24.11 -33.36
N SER A 152 -4.69 -23.72 -32.60
CA SER A 152 -5.96 -24.45 -32.53
C SER A 152 -6.81 -24.27 -33.79
N PHE A 153 -6.82 -23.08 -34.38
CA PHE A 153 -7.68 -22.76 -35.52
C PHE A 153 -6.98 -22.89 -36.88
N HIS A 154 -5.72 -22.48 -36.97
CA HIS A 154 -4.96 -22.48 -38.23
C HIS A 154 -4.03 -23.69 -38.38
N LYS A 155 -4.00 -24.59 -37.38
CA LYS A 155 -3.23 -25.84 -37.36
C LYS A 155 -1.77 -25.66 -37.80
N GLY A 156 -1.17 -24.51 -37.45
CA GLY A 156 0.22 -24.18 -37.74
C GLY A 156 1.19 -24.93 -36.85
N TYR A 157 1.32 -26.25 -37.05
CA TYR A 157 2.14 -27.13 -36.21
C TYR A 157 3.62 -26.74 -36.17
N GLU A 158 4.12 -26.06 -37.19
CA GLU A 158 5.49 -25.55 -37.26
C GLU A 158 5.83 -24.59 -36.11
N GLN A 159 4.82 -23.88 -35.58
CA GLN A 159 4.97 -22.90 -34.50
C GLN A 159 4.18 -23.27 -33.23
N ALA A 160 3.71 -24.52 -33.11
CA ALA A 160 2.88 -24.97 -31.98
C ALA A 160 3.55 -24.77 -30.61
N TRP A 161 4.87 -24.78 -30.56
CA TRP A 161 5.68 -24.63 -29.35
C TRP A 161 5.86 -23.16 -28.91
N VAL A 162 5.63 -22.17 -29.79
CA VAL A 162 5.86 -20.75 -29.50
C VAL A 162 4.95 -20.27 -28.36
N GLY A 163 3.65 -20.58 -28.43
CA GLY A 163 2.68 -20.24 -27.39
C GLY A 163 3.09 -20.75 -26.00
N PRO A 164 3.31 -22.07 -25.83
CA PRO A 164 3.78 -22.65 -24.57
C PRO A 164 5.09 -22.04 -24.04
N LEU A 165 6.11 -21.86 -24.88
CA LEU A 165 7.39 -21.29 -24.44
C LEU A 165 7.24 -19.84 -23.97
N VAL A 166 6.49 -19.01 -24.70
CA VAL A 166 6.21 -17.62 -24.31
C VAL A 166 5.41 -17.58 -23.00
N GLY A 167 4.48 -18.54 -22.81
CA GLY A 167 3.70 -18.68 -21.58
C GLY A 167 4.57 -19.02 -20.37
N VAL A 168 5.44 -20.03 -20.50
CA VAL A 168 6.40 -20.42 -19.46
C VAL A 168 7.34 -19.28 -19.12
N LEU A 169 7.86 -18.56 -20.13
CA LEU A 169 8.69 -17.37 -19.92
C LEU A 169 7.93 -16.29 -19.14
N GLY A 170 6.67 -16.02 -19.50
CA GLY A 170 5.80 -15.09 -18.79
C GLY A 170 5.58 -15.49 -17.32
N ILE A 171 5.35 -16.77 -17.05
CA ILE A 171 5.22 -17.31 -15.67
C ILE A 171 6.52 -17.12 -14.90
N ALA A 172 7.67 -17.50 -15.46
CA ALA A 172 8.96 -17.38 -14.80
C ALA A 172 9.29 -15.92 -14.46
N LEU A 173 9.05 -15.00 -15.40
CA LEU A 173 9.24 -13.57 -15.18
C LEU A 173 8.29 -13.04 -14.10
N PHE A 174 7.01 -13.44 -14.13
CA PHE A 174 6.03 -13.05 -13.13
C PHE A 174 6.43 -13.49 -11.72
N VAL A 175 6.88 -14.74 -11.56
CA VAL A 175 7.37 -15.28 -10.29
C VAL A 175 8.53 -14.43 -9.77
N LEU A 176 9.50 -14.10 -10.63
CA LEU A 176 10.62 -13.24 -10.26
C LEU A 176 10.13 -11.85 -9.83
N VAL A 177 9.23 -11.22 -10.59
CA VAL A 177 8.64 -9.92 -10.27
C VAL A 177 7.89 -9.94 -8.93
N MET A 178 7.15 -11.01 -8.63
CA MET A 178 6.41 -11.15 -7.37
C MET A 178 7.31 -11.28 -6.14
N THR A 179 8.59 -11.65 -6.29
CA THR A 179 9.56 -11.57 -5.18
C THR A 179 9.96 -10.14 -4.84
N TYR A 180 9.85 -9.22 -5.80
CA TYR A 180 10.23 -7.82 -5.69
C TYR A 180 9.06 -6.93 -5.27
N VAL A 181 7.89 -7.11 -5.91
CA VAL A 181 6.71 -6.23 -5.76
C VAL A 181 6.35 -5.97 -4.30
N PRO A 182 6.19 -6.97 -3.41
CA PRO A 182 5.77 -6.70 -2.02
C PRO A 182 6.76 -5.81 -1.25
N LEU A 183 8.07 -6.01 -1.45
CA LEU A 183 9.10 -5.16 -0.83
C LEU A 183 9.12 -3.76 -1.44
N ALA A 184 8.93 -3.64 -2.75
CA ALA A 184 8.85 -2.36 -3.44
C ALA A 184 7.63 -1.54 -3.00
N GLN A 185 6.47 -2.19 -2.84
CA GLN A 185 5.25 -1.58 -2.31
C GLN A 185 5.46 -1.12 -0.86
N ALA A 186 6.06 -1.95 -0.01
CA ALA A 186 6.40 -1.57 1.36
C ALA A 186 7.40 -0.40 1.41
N ARG A 187 8.39 -0.37 0.51
CA ARG A 187 9.37 0.71 0.41
C ARG A 187 8.71 2.01 -0.03
N GLN A 188 7.89 1.98 -1.10
CA GLN A 188 7.12 3.13 -1.57
C GLN A 188 6.22 3.68 -0.47
N ALA A 189 5.49 2.82 0.24
CA ALA A 189 4.64 3.22 1.36
C ALA A 189 5.44 3.87 2.51
N SER A 190 6.61 3.31 2.86
CA SER A 190 7.46 3.87 3.92
C SER A 190 8.10 5.21 3.55
N ALA A 191 8.48 5.39 2.29
CA ALA A 191 9.20 6.56 1.81
C ALA A 191 8.27 7.72 1.43
N GLY A 192 6.98 7.44 1.17
CA GLY A 192 6.03 8.42 0.68
C GLY A 192 6.35 8.94 -0.73
N THR A 193 7.22 8.26 -1.48
CA THR A 193 7.64 8.68 -2.82
C THR A 193 7.50 7.52 -3.81
N TRP A 194 6.91 7.80 -4.97
CA TRP A 194 6.72 6.80 -6.03
C TRP A 194 8.04 6.26 -6.59
N ARG A 195 9.10 7.08 -6.59
CA ARG A 195 10.45 6.69 -7.05
C ARG A 195 11.07 5.59 -6.17
N ALA A 196 10.73 5.54 -4.88
CA ALA A 196 11.26 4.55 -3.97
C ALA A 196 10.83 3.11 -4.31
N PHE A 197 9.79 2.95 -5.14
CA PHE A 197 9.42 1.66 -5.72
C PHE A 197 10.50 1.08 -6.64
N TRP A 198 11.28 1.94 -7.29
CA TRP A 198 12.28 1.58 -8.30
C TRP A 198 13.72 1.52 -7.74
N ASP A 199 13.88 1.55 -6.42
CA ASP A 199 15.19 1.42 -5.76
C ASP A 199 15.64 -0.05 -5.70
N PHE A 200 15.93 -0.60 -6.89
CA PHE A 200 16.36 -1.99 -7.06
C PHE A 200 17.59 -2.35 -6.20
N PRO A 201 18.65 -1.52 -6.10
CA PRO A 201 19.82 -1.87 -5.30
C PRO A 201 19.49 -2.06 -3.82
N LEU A 202 18.66 -1.19 -3.25
CA LEU A 202 18.23 -1.31 -1.85
C LEU A 202 17.36 -2.55 -1.64
N ILE A 203 16.34 -2.74 -2.48
CA ILE A 203 15.40 -3.86 -2.34
C ILE A 203 16.14 -5.19 -2.51
N ARG A 204 17.04 -5.30 -3.49
CA ARG A 204 17.89 -6.48 -3.68
C ARG A 204 18.78 -6.76 -2.47
N ARG A 205 19.35 -5.74 -1.83
CA ARG A 205 20.12 -5.89 -0.59
C ARG A 205 19.24 -6.40 0.56
N LEU A 206 18.02 -5.88 0.69
CA LEU A 206 17.06 -6.33 1.70
C LEU A 206 16.64 -7.79 1.49
N MET A 207 16.33 -8.18 0.25
CA MET A 207 16.00 -9.57 -0.11
C MET A 207 17.14 -10.52 0.24
N ARG A 208 18.39 -10.14 -0.08
CA ARG A 208 19.56 -10.97 0.23
C ARG A 208 19.82 -11.11 1.73
N ARG A 209 19.57 -10.07 2.52
CA ARG A 209 19.79 -10.07 3.98
C ARG A 209 18.66 -10.75 4.77
N ARG A 210 17.42 -10.78 4.25
CA ARG A 210 16.22 -11.25 4.97
C ARG A 210 15.41 -12.26 4.12
N ARG A 211 16.09 -13.28 3.56
CA ARG A 211 15.49 -14.26 2.63
C ARG A 211 14.23 -14.94 3.18
N LEU A 212 14.25 -15.35 4.45
CA LEU A 212 13.11 -16.01 5.09
C LEU A 212 11.89 -15.08 5.24
N ALA A 213 12.11 -13.81 5.56
CA ALA A 213 11.02 -12.84 5.66
C ALA A 213 10.42 -12.51 4.28
N ALA A 214 11.25 -12.48 3.23
CA ALA A 214 10.79 -12.29 1.87
C ALA A 214 9.96 -13.49 1.37
N LEU A 215 10.41 -14.72 1.66
CA LEU A 215 9.65 -15.94 1.36
C LEU A 215 8.32 -15.99 2.13
N GLY A 216 8.34 -15.68 3.44
CA GLY A 216 7.12 -15.60 4.24
C GLY A 216 6.12 -14.58 3.70
N LEU A 217 6.60 -13.41 3.25
CA LEU A 217 5.74 -12.39 2.64
C LEU A 217 5.13 -12.85 1.31
N ALA A 218 5.92 -13.54 0.48
CA ALA A 218 5.43 -14.12 -0.77
C ALA A 218 4.34 -15.19 -0.51
N LEU A 219 4.55 -16.07 0.48
CA LEU A 219 3.56 -17.08 0.87
C LEU A 219 2.24 -16.44 1.35
N VAL A 220 2.32 -15.35 2.14
CA VAL A 220 1.12 -14.61 2.59
C VAL A 220 0.36 -14.02 1.40
N TYR A 221 1.05 -13.47 0.40
CA TYR A 221 0.42 -12.96 -0.82
C TYR A 221 -0.29 -14.07 -1.61
N VAL A 222 0.37 -15.23 -1.76
CA VAL A 222 -0.24 -16.39 -2.43
C VAL A 222 -1.47 -16.88 -1.66
N ALA A 223 -1.39 -17.00 -0.33
CA ALA A 223 -2.52 -17.42 0.49
C ALA A 223 -3.70 -16.43 0.40
N ALA A 224 -3.43 -15.13 0.44
CA ALA A 224 -4.46 -14.10 0.27
C ALA A 224 -5.11 -14.16 -1.14
N ALA A 225 -4.33 -14.39 -2.19
CA ALA A 225 -4.83 -14.53 -3.55
C ALA A 225 -5.58 -15.85 -3.80
N ALA A 226 -5.23 -16.93 -3.08
CA ALA A 226 -5.91 -18.22 -3.16
C ALA A 226 -7.27 -18.18 -2.45
N HIS A 227 -7.37 -17.49 -1.31
CA HIS A 227 -8.62 -17.38 -0.56
C HIS A 227 -9.73 -16.65 -1.33
N GLY A 228 -9.38 -15.68 -2.18
CA GLY A 228 -10.35 -14.98 -3.04
C GLY A 228 -10.96 -15.83 -4.17
N ARG A 229 -10.45 -17.05 -4.42
CA ARG A 229 -10.92 -17.95 -5.48
C ARG A 229 -11.90 -19.02 -5.01
N GLY A 230 -12.20 -19.12 -3.71
CA GLY A 230 -13.12 -20.11 -3.15
C GLY A 230 -14.59 -19.67 -3.04
N ALA A 231 -14.98 -18.57 -3.69
CA ALA A 231 -16.32 -17.97 -3.57
C ALA A 231 -17.14 -18.01 -4.88
N TRP A 232 -16.78 -18.88 -5.83
CA TRP A 232 -17.55 -19.15 -7.05
C TRP A 232 -17.67 -20.65 -7.25
#